data_AF-A0A524I683-F1
#
_entry.id   AF-A0A524I683-F1
#
_cell.length_a   1.000
_cell.length_b   1.000
_cell.length_c   1.000
_cell.angle_alpha   90.00
_cell.angle_beta   90.00
_cell.angle_gamma   90.00
#
_symmetry.space_group_name_H-M   'P 1'
#
loop_
_entity.id
_entity.type
_entity.pdbx_description
1 polymer ?
#
loop_
_entity_poly.entity_id
_entity_poly.type
_entity_poly.pdbx_seq_one_letter_code
_entity_poly.pdbx_strand_id
1 'polypeptide(L)'
;GVRGFTLIELTIVLLLIGILATMAITTYRMMINKARMTQAKTVLAHLTKTEAIYFSDHDRYTDNVILLDFDPVKYPYYNVSVVLDNDARNYLGIATGVGIMAGDWWTITKDGVPVQADNSVFR
;
A
#
# COMPACT_ATOMS: atom_id res chain seq x y z
N GLY A 1 22.90 -53.16 2.66
CA GLY A 1 22.48 -52.87 4.04
C GLY A 1 21.71 -51.57 4.02
N VAL A 2 20.42 -51.61 4.36
CA VAL A 2 19.59 -50.40 4.45
C VAL A 2 19.85 -49.78 5.81
N ARG A 3 20.59 -48.66 5.84
CA ARG A 3 20.74 -47.85 7.06
C ARG A 3 19.41 -47.15 7.31
N GLY A 4 18.71 -47.53 8.36
CA GLY A 4 17.46 -46.92 8.78
C GLY A 4 17.71 -45.57 9.46
N PHE A 5 16.91 -44.57 9.10
CA PHE A 5 16.87 -43.26 9.75
C PHE A 5 16.56 -43.41 11.24
N THR A 6 17.21 -42.64 12.11
CA THR A 6 16.91 -42.67 13.55
C THR A 6 15.73 -41.76 13.88
N LEU A 7 14.95 -42.13 14.90
CA LEU A 7 13.85 -41.29 15.39
C LEU A 7 14.36 -39.95 15.94
N ILE A 8 15.58 -39.92 16.50
CA ILE A 8 16.19 -38.69 17.03
C ILE A 8 16.62 -37.72 15.92
N GLU A 9 17.05 -38.22 14.76
CA GLU A 9 17.31 -37.35 13.60
C GLU A 9 16.03 -36.66 13.14
N LEU A 10 14.90 -37.39 13.11
CA LEU A 10 13.64 -36.81 12.69
C LEU A 10 13.10 -35.79 13.70
N THR A 11 13.26 -36.02 15.01
CA THR A 11 12.80 -35.07 16.04
C THR A 11 13.58 -33.77 16.04
N ILE A 12 14.90 -33.81 15.84
CA ILE A 12 15.73 -32.60 15.72
C ILE A 12 15.35 -31.81 14.47
N VAL A 13 15.12 -32.50 13.34
CA VAL A 13 14.66 -31.84 12.10
C VAL A 13 13.30 -31.16 12.29
N LEU A 14 12.34 -31.82 12.92
CA LEU A 14 11.03 -31.23 13.21
C LEU A 14 11.13 -30.01 14.13
N LEU A 15 12.00 -30.07 15.14
CA LEU A 15 12.26 -28.94 16.04
C LEU A 15 12.83 -27.73 15.28
N LEU A 16 13.80 -27.95 14.40
CA LEU A 16 14.38 -26.88 13.57
C LEU A 16 13.36 -26.27 12.61
N ILE A 17 12.55 -27.10 11.93
CA ILE A 17 11.48 -26.63 11.04
C ILE A 17 10.45 -25.81 11.82
N GLY A 18 10.10 -26.21 13.06
CA GLY A 18 9.19 -25.46 13.91
C GLY A 18 9.69 -24.04 14.20
N ILE A 19 10.97 -23.88 14.54
CA ILE A 19 11.59 -22.57 14.78
C ILE A 19 11.56 -21.73 13.49
N LEU A 20 12.01 -22.30 12.37
CA LEU A 20 12.05 -21.59 11.08
C LEU A 20 10.65 -21.17 10.59
N ALA A 21 9.64 -22.01 10.78
CA ALA A 21 8.27 -21.72 10.36
C ALA A 21 7.68 -20.49 11.08
N THR A 22 7.96 -20.34 12.38
CA THR A 22 7.49 -19.17 13.15
C THR A 22 8.17 -17.86 12.74
N MET A 23 9.45 -17.91 12.34
CA MET A 23 10.15 -16.73 11.79
C MET A 23 9.67 -16.40 10.37
N ALA A 24 9.40 -17.43 9.56
CA ALA A 24 8.95 -17.26 8.18
C ALA A 24 7.57 -16.57 8.12
N ILE A 25 6.64 -16.88 9.02
CA ILE A 25 5.30 -16.29 8.96
C ILE A 25 5.28 -14.80 9.28
N THR A 26 6.07 -14.34 10.25
CA THR A 26 6.12 -12.92 10.64
C THR A 26 6.82 -12.09 9.55
N THR A 27 7.93 -12.59 9.03
CA THR A 27 8.67 -11.94 7.94
C THR A 27 7.85 -11.87 6.64
N TYR A 28 7.14 -12.95 6.30
CA TYR A 28 6.25 -12.97 5.13
C TYR A 28 5.11 -11.95 5.24
N ARG A 29 4.46 -11.85 6.40
CA ARG A 29 3.39 -10.85 6.64
C ARG A 29 3.90 -9.42 6.49
N MET A 30 5.07 -9.11 7.03
CA MET A 30 5.70 -7.79 6.86
C MET A 30 6.02 -7.49 5.40
N MET A 31 6.52 -8.47 4.64
CA MET A 31 6.81 -8.31 3.22
C MET A 31 5.56 -8.00 2.40
N ILE A 32 4.45 -8.72 2.64
CA ILE A 32 3.19 -8.46 1.95
C ILE A 32 2.66 -7.07 2.28
N ASN A 33 2.72 -6.64 3.54
CA ASN A 33 2.25 -5.30 3.92
C ASN A 33 3.08 -4.21 3.23
N LYS A 34 4.40 -4.37 3.11
CA LYS A 34 5.25 -3.48 2.31
C LYS A 34 4.88 -3.45 0.82
N ALA A 35 4.53 -4.61 0.26
CA ALA A 35 4.05 -4.68 -1.12
C ALA A 35 2.71 -3.93 -1.29
N ARG A 36 1.80 -4.03 -0.31
CA ARG A 36 0.54 -3.27 -0.30
C ARG A 36 0.77 -1.76 -0.16
N MET A 37 1.66 -1.32 0.73
CA MET A 37 2.04 0.11 0.82
C MET A 37 2.62 0.66 -0.48
N THR A 38 3.31 -0.19 -1.25
CA THR A 38 3.78 0.22 -2.58
C THR A 38 2.60 0.55 -3.49
N GLN A 39 1.46 -0.15 -3.37
CA GLN A 39 0.25 0.23 -4.10
C GLN A 39 -0.30 1.59 -3.67
N ALA A 40 -0.14 2.01 -2.40
CA ALA A 40 -0.48 3.36 -1.96
C ALA A 40 0.31 4.43 -2.74
N LYS A 41 1.60 4.18 -2.97
CA LYS A 41 2.43 5.06 -3.79
C LYS A 41 2.01 5.05 -5.26
N THR A 42 1.69 3.88 -5.80
CA THR A 42 1.24 3.73 -7.19
C THR A 42 -0.10 4.41 -7.43
N VAL A 43 -1.05 4.30 -6.49
CA VAL A 43 -2.38 4.94 -6.61
C VAL A 43 -2.27 6.46 -6.54
N LEU A 44 -1.40 6.98 -5.65
CA LEU A 44 -1.13 8.42 -5.57
C LEU A 44 -0.35 8.95 -6.78
N ALA A 45 0.57 8.17 -7.35
CA ALA A 45 1.24 8.55 -8.60
C ALA A 45 0.29 8.54 -9.81
N HIS A 46 -0.71 7.64 -9.80
CA HIS A 46 -1.78 7.67 -10.80
C HIS A 46 -2.63 8.94 -10.64
N LEU A 47 -2.97 9.30 -9.39
CA LEU A 47 -3.73 10.51 -9.08
C LEU A 47 -3.03 11.75 -9.65
N THR A 48 -1.73 11.93 -9.37
CA THR A 48 -1.01 13.12 -9.83
C THR A 48 -0.97 13.25 -11.35
N LYS A 49 -0.82 12.12 -12.05
CA LYS A 49 -0.86 12.09 -13.51
C LYS A 49 -2.22 12.50 -14.05
N THR A 50 -3.30 11.94 -13.51
CA THR A 50 -4.65 12.24 -14.02
C THR A 50 -5.09 13.66 -13.67
N GLU A 51 -4.72 14.15 -12.49
CA GLU A 51 -4.93 15.55 -12.09
C GLU A 51 -4.20 16.52 -13.02
N ALA A 52 -2.95 16.21 -13.42
CA ALA A 52 -2.21 17.04 -14.37
C ALA A 52 -2.88 17.10 -15.75
N ILE A 53 -3.46 15.98 -16.20
CA ILE A 53 -4.23 15.93 -17.45
C ILE A 53 -5.49 16.80 -17.31
N TYR A 54 -6.26 16.61 -16.23
CA TYR A 54 -7.49 17.36 -16.00
C TYR A 54 -7.23 18.87 -15.90
N PHE A 55 -6.17 19.26 -15.20
CA PHE A 55 -5.75 20.66 -15.08
C PHE A 55 -5.38 21.27 -16.45
N SER A 56 -4.73 20.51 -17.33
CA SER A 56 -4.40 20.97 -18.68
C SER A 56 -5.65 21.35 -19.50
N ASP A 57 -6.77 20.69 -19.24
CA ASP A 57 -8.02 20.91 -19.98
C ASP A 57 -8.92 21.98 -19.32
N HIS A 58 -8.81 22.17 -18.00
CA HIS A 58 -9.77 22.97 -17.21
C HIS A 58 -9.15 24.14 -16.42
N ASP A 59 -7.82 24.29 -16.41
CA ASP A 59 -7.03 25.25 -15.60
C ASP A 59 -7.33 25.17 -14.08
N ARG A 60 -7.82 24.01 -13.61
CA ARG A 60 -8.12 23.71 -12.21
C ARG A 60 -8.08 22.20 -11.96
N TYR A 61 -7.79 21.81 -10.73
CA TYR A 61 -7.88 20.42 -10.25
C TYR A 61 -9.31 20.05 -9.85
N THR A 62 -9.56 18.77 -9.56
CA THR A 62 -10.90 18.27 -9.22
C THR A 62 -10.88 17.34 -8.02
N ASP A 63 -11.85 17.46 -7.12
CA ASP A 63 -12.03 16.50 -6.04
C ASP A 63 -12.82 15.25 -6.47
N ASN A 64 -13.36 15.29 -7.69
CA ASN A 64 -14.18 14.22 -8.23
C ASN A 64 -13.31 13.08 -8.79
N VAL A 65 -13.07 12.09 -7.93
CA VAL A 65 -12.29 10.89 -8.26
C VAL A 65 -12.87 10.05 -9.41
N ILE A 66 -14.15 10.20 -9.75
CA ILE A 66 -14.77 9.50 -10.90
C ILE A 66 -14.23 10.09 -12.22
N LEU A 67 -14.03 11.41 -12.28
CA LEU A 67 -13.42 12.07 -13.44
C LEU A 67 -11.94 11.73 -13.60
N LEU A 68 -11.31 11.20 -12.55
CA LEU A 68 -9.90 10.83 -12.52
C LEU A 68 -9.66 9.33 -12.82
N ASP A 69 -10.68 8.62 -13.33
CA ASP A 69 -10.61 7.22 -13.75
C ASP A 69 -10.10 6.26 -12.64
N PHE A 70 -10.56 6.47 -11.42
CA PHE A 70 -10.25 5.56 -10.31
C PHE A 70 -11.21 4.37 -10.28
N ASP A 71 -10.72 3.22 -10.74
CA ASP A 71 -11.37 1.92 -10.58
C ASP A 71 -11.00 1.29 -9.22
N PRO A 72 -11.97 1.03 -8.31
CA PRO A 72 -11.74 0.34 -7.05
C PRO A 72 -11.10 -1.05 -7.21
N VAL A 73 -11.34 -1.74 -8.34
CA VAL A 73 -10.79 -3.08 -8.62
C VAL A 73 -9.27 -3.03 -8.83
N LYS A 74 -8.77 -1.92 -9.39
CA LYS A 74 -7.33 -1.71 -9.66
C LYS A 74 -6.54 -1.45 -8.37
N TYR A 75 -7.18 -0.85 -7.37
CA TYR A 75 -6.55 -0.46 -6.09
C TYR A 75 -7.36 -0.97 -4.88
N PRO A 76 -7.44 -2.29 -4.68
CA PRO A 76 -8.39 -2.90 -3.73
C PRO A 76 -8.08 -2.62 -2.25
N TYR A 77 -6.91 -2.09 -1.93
CA TYR A 77 -6.49 -1.81 -0.56
C TYR A 77 -6.50 -0.33 -0.19
N TYR A 78 -6.77 0.58 -1.13
CA TYR A 78 -6.75 2.02 -0.86
C TYR A 78 -7.90 2.73 -1.55
N ASN A 79 -8.63 3.52 -0.76
CA ASN A 79 -9.54 4.53 -1.29
C ASN A 79 -8.81 5.86 -1.44
N VAL A 80 -9.07 6.56 -2.53
CA VAL A 80 -8.47 7.87 -2.80
C VAL A 80 -9.49 8.97 -2.56
N SER A 81 -9.05 10.05 -1.95
CA SER A 81 -9.76 11.32 -1.90
C SER A 81 -8.82 12.46 -2.21
N VAL A 82 -9.40 13.58 -2.63
CA VAL A 82 -8.67 14.80 -2.98
C VAL A 82 -9.29 15.94 -2.20
N VAL A 83 -8.44 16.76 -1.60
CA VAL A 83 -8.85 18.03 -0.96
C VAL A 83 -8.24 19.16 -1.76
N LEU A 84 -9.08 20.04 -2.27
CA LEU A 84 -8.67 21.21 -3.06
C LEU A 84 -8.39 22.41 -2.14
N ASP A 85 -7.53 23.32 -2.61
CA ASP A 85 -7.47 24.66 -2.06
C ASP A 85 -8.63 25.54 -2.56
N ASN A 86 -8.74 26.77 -2.05
CA ASN A 86 -9.85 27.67 -2.37
C ASN A 86 -9.98 27.98 -3.87
N ASP A 87 -8.86 28.00 -4.60
CA ASP A 87 -8.83 28.32 -6.03
C ASP A 87 -8.75 27.07 -6.93
N ALA A 88 -8.76 25.86 -6.33
CA ALA A 88 -8.53 24.59 -7.01
C ALA A 88 -7.25 24.57 -7.88
N ARG A 89 -6.22 25.34 -7.51
CA ARG A 89 -4.90 25.36 -8.17
C ARG A 89 -3.86 24.58 -7.39
N ASN A 90 -4.22 24.08 -6.21
CA ASN A 90 -3.46 23.09 -5.47
C ASN A 90 -4.41 22.01 -4.95
N TYR A 91 -3.84 20.85 -4.67
CA TYR A 91 -4.57 19.76 -4.05
C TYR A 91 -3.68 18.98 -3.08
N LEU A 92 -4.34 18.34 -2.12
CA LEU A 92 -3.81 17.29 -1.28
C LEU A 92 -4.52 15.98 -1.63
N GLY A 93 -3.78 15.06 -2.24
CA GLY A 93 -4.24 13.70 -2.50
C GLY A 93 -4.04 12.84 -1.27
N ILE A 94 -5.05 12.04 -0.92
CA ILE A 94 -5.06 11.18 0.25
C ILE A 94 -5.41 9.76 -0.20
N ALA A 95 -4.58 8.78 0.17
CA ALA A 95 -4.89 7.37 0.02
C ALA A 95 -5.11 6.75 1.40
N THR A 96 -6.33 6.33 1.70
CA THR A 96 -6.72 5.69 2.96
C THR A 96 -6.82 4.19 2.77
N GLY A 97 -6.06 3.45 3.56
CA GLY A 97 -6.06 2.00 3.55
C GLY A 97 -7.40 1.43 4.02
N VAL A 98 -7.87 0.37 3.34
CA VAL A 98 -9.11 -0.34 3.64
C VAL A 98 -8.87 -1.81 3.92
N GLY A 99 -9.83 -2.46 4.60
CA GLY A 99 -9.75 -3.86 4.96
C GLY A 99 -8.50 -4.17 5.79
N ILE A 100 -7.62 -5.01 5.25
CA ILE A 100 -6.37 -5.42 5.93
C ILE A 100 -5.32 -4.30 6.02
N MET A 101 -5.47 -3.21 5.26
CA MET A 101 -4.65 -2.00 5.36
C MET A 101 -5.36 -0.88 6.13
N ALA A 102 -6.48 -1.17 6.81
CA ALA A 102 -7.18 -0.17 7.61
C ALA A 102 -6.26 0.43 8.68
N GLY A 103 -6.16 1.77 8.70
CA GLY A 103 -5.24 2.52 9.55
C GLY A 103 -3.93 2.93 8.85
N ASP A 104 -3.72 2.52 7.59
CA ASP A 104 -2.68 3.11 6.74
C ASP A 104 -3.22 4.35 6.03
N TRP A 105 -2.39 5.38 5.90
CA TRP A 105 -2.77 6.61 5.22
C TRP A 105 -1.54 7.28 4.63
N TRP A 106 -1.68 7.69 3.37
CA TRP A 106 -0.63 8.34 2.60
C TRP A 106 -1.16 9.63 2.02
N THR A 107 -0.29 10.63 1.93
CA THR A 107 -0.61 11.91 1.33
C THR A 107 0.38 12.27 0.23
N ILE A 108 -0.08 13.03 -0.75
CA ILE A 108 0.76 13.62 -1.79
C ILE A 108 0.26 15.04 -2.10
N THR A 109 1.19 15.96 -2.30
CA THR A 109 0.91 17.28 -2.87
C THR A 109 1.21 17.26 -4.37
N LYS A 110 0.69 18.23 -5.13
CA LYS A 110 0.83 18.26 -6.60
C LYS A 110 2.25 18.06 -7.15
N ASP A 111 3.28 18.57 -6.46
CA ASP A 111 4.70 18.43 -6.85
C ASP A 111 5.50 17.53 -5.88
N GLY A 112 4.80 16.92 -4.92
CA GLY A 112 5.41 16.16 -3.84
C GLY A 112 5.66 14.68 -4.19
N VAL A 113 6.31 14.01 -3.26
CA VAL A 113 6.36 12.54 -3.23
C VAL A 113 5.32 12.01 -2.25
N PRO A 114 4.82 10.77 -2.41
CA PRO A 114 3.92 10.17 -1.44
C PRO A 114 4.60 10.06 -0.06
N VAL A 115 3.96 10.61 0.97
CA VAL A 115 4.41 10.54 2.36
C VAL A 115 3.41 9.71 3.14
N GLN A 116 3.90 8.66 3.81
CA GLN A 116 3.09 7.95 4.80
C GLN A 116 3.02 8.81 6.05
N ALA A 117 1.82 9.04 6.55
CA ALA A 117 1.69 10.04 7.59
C ALA A 117 1.82 9.42 9.00
N ASP A 118 2.22 10.27 9.95
CA ASP A 118 2.91 9.81 11.16
C ASP A 118 2.08 8.93 12.09
N ASN A 119 0.74 9.03 12.03
CA ASN A 119 -0.17 8.23 12.84
C ASN A 119 -0.57 6.89 12.18
N SER A 120 0.07 6.50 11.06
CA SER A 120 -0.19 5.22 10.41
C SER A 120 0.22 4.06 11.32
N VAL A 121 -0.66 3.05 11.42
CA VAL A 121 -0.43 1.84 12.22
C VAL A 121 0.64 0.94 11.59
N PHE A 122 1.03 1.20 10.34
CA PHE A 122 1.90 0.33 9.56
C PHE A 122 3.29 0.91 9.27
N ARG A 123 3.88 1.69 10.18
CA ARG A 123 5.29 2.11 10.05
C ARG A 123 6.30 0.98 10.26
#